data_AF-A0A5D2NS41-F1
#
_entry.id   AF-A0A5D2NS41-F1
#
_cell.length_a   1.000
_cell.length_b   1.000
_cell.length_c   1.000
_cell.angle_alpha   90.00
_cell.angle_beta   90.00
_cell.angle_gamma   90.00
#
_symmetry.space_group_name_H-M   'P 1'
#
loop_
_entity.id
_entity.type
_entity.pdbx_description
1 polymer ?
#
loop_
_entity_poly.entity_id
_entity_poly.type
_entity_poly.pdbx_seq_one_letter_code
_entity_poly.pdbx_strand_id
1 'polypeptide(L)'
;MIIHLSEPEVKILVDRDPVKTSFEEWARPGHFSRTIAKRPDSTTWIWNLHADAHDFDSHTSDLEEISRKIFSAHFGQLSIIFLWLSGMYFHGARFSNYEAWLSDPTHIRPSA
;
A
#
# COMPACT_ATOMS: atom_id res chain seq x y z
N MET A 1 -40.34 -26.38 -18.56
CA MET A 1 -39.96 -24.99 -18.84
C MET A 1 -38.81 -24.63 -17.91
N ILE A 2 -37.57 -24.63 -18.41
CA ILE A 2 -36.39 -24.22 -17.63
C ILE A 2 -36.21 -22.72 -17.89
N ILE A 3 -36.30 -21.92 -16.83
CA ILE A 3 -36.01 -20.48 -16.85
C ILE A 3 -34.49 -20.31 -16.82
N HIS A 4 -33.89 -19.90 -17.95
CA HIS A 4 -32.55 -19.33 -17.94
C HIS A 4 -32.63 -17.93 -17.33
N LEU A 5 -32.20 -17.79 -16.07
CA LEU A 5 -31.88 -16.49 -15.50
C LEU A 5 -30.61 -15.99 -16.20
N SER A 6 -30.70 -14.88 -16.93
CA SER A 6 -29.53 -14.20 -17.49
C SER A 6 -28.63 -13.71 -16.35
N GLU A 7 -27.33 -14.01 -16.41
CA GLU A 7 -26.37 -13.50 -15.43
C GLU A 7 -26.33 -11.96 -15.46
N PRO A 8 -26.20 -11.29 -14.29
CA PRO A 8 -26.11 -9.84 -14.25
C PRO A 8 -24.84 -9.34 -14.95
N GLU A 9 -25.00 -8.43 -15.91
CA GLU A 9 -23.91 -7.81 -16.65
C GLU A 9 -23.12 -6.86 -15.73
N VAL A 10 -21.90 -7.24 -15.36
CA VAL A 10 -20.98 -6.41 -14.55
C VAL A 10 -20.33 -5.36 -15.43
N LYS A 11 -20.36 -4.09 -15.01
CA LYS A 11 -19.76 -2.95 -15.73
C LYS A 11 -18.60 -2.35 -14.95
N ILE A 12 -17.55 -1.95 -15.66
CA ILE A 12 -16.42 -1.20 -15.10
C ILE A 12 -16.73 0.30 -15.23
N LEU A 13 -16.74 1.01 -14.10
CA LEU A 13 -16.95 2.45 -14.02
C LEU A 13 -15.77 3.08 -13.28
N VAL A 14 -15.23 4.16 -13.83
CA VAL A 14 -14.05 4.86 -13.29
C VAL A 14 -14.19 6.36 -13.55
N ASP A 15 -13.89 7.17 -12.55
CA ASP A 15 -13.75 8.62 -12.70
C ASP A 15 -12.36 8.98 -13.23
N ARG A 16 -12.31 9.94 -14.17
CA ARG A 16 -11.06 10.45 -14.72
C ARG A 16 -10.52 11.58 -13.85
N ASP A 17 -9.24 11.47 -13.49
CA ASP A 17 -8.50 12.48 -12.73
C ASP A 17 -9.24 13.04 -11.50
N PRO A 18 -9.77 12.17 -10.61
CA PRO A 18 -10.58 12.62 -9.47
C PRO A 18 -9.77 13.44 -8.45
N VAL A 19 -8.45 13.28 -8.43
CA VAL A 19 -7.52 14.03 -7.56
C VAL A 19 -6.32 14.48 -8.38
N LYS A 20 -6.02 15.78 -8.35
CA LYS A 20 -4.85 16.36 -9.03
C LYS A 20 -3.56 15.93 -8.33
N THR A 21 -2.60 15.39 -9.08
CA THR A 21 -1.24 15.13 -8.57
C THR A 21 -0.52 16.44 -8.28
N SER A 22 -0.13 16.68 -7.03
CA SER A 22 0.63 17.86 -6.61
C SER A 22 1.37 17.62 -5.28
N PHE A 23 2.35 18.48 -4.97
CA PHE A 23 3.07 18.48 -3.69
C PHE A 23 2.41 19.36 -2.61
N GLU A 24 1.30 20.03 -2.92
CA GLU A 24 0.69 21.02 -2.02
C GLU A 24 0.28 20.40 -0.67
N GLU A 25 -0.38 19.25 -0.70
CA GLU A 25 -0.84 18.56 0.51
C GLU A 25 0.30 17.92 1.32
N TRP A 26 1.47 17.70 0.70
CA TRP A 26 2.65 17.18 1.40
C TRP A 26 3.26 18.24 2.31
N ALA A 27 3.12 19.51 1.96
CA ALA A 27 3.54 20.64 2.79
C ALA A 27 2.60 20.89 3.98
N ARG A 28 1.48 20.15 4.07
CA ARG A 28 0.44 20.29 5.10
C ARG A 28 0.22 18.94 5.82
N PRO A 29 1.12 18.52 6.71
CA PRO A 29 0.96 17.27 7.42
C PRO A 29 -0.35 17.28 8.22
N GLY A 30 -1.12 16.19 8.13
CA GLY A 30 -2.44 16.09 8.75
C GLY A 30 -3.59 16.67 7.92
N HIS A 31 -3.37 17.06 6.65
CA HIS A 31 -4.43 17.56 5.76
C HIS A 31 -5.67 16.66 5.67
N PHE A 32 -5.48 15.36 5.88
CA PHE A 32 -6.53 14.33 5.86
C PHE A 32 -7.49 14.40 7.06
N SER A 33 -7.17 15.12 8.13
CA SER A 33 -8.01 15.26 9.32
C SER A 33 -8.23 16.72 9.66
N ARG A 34 -9.48 17.16 9.78
CA ARG A 34 -9.80 18.55 10.18
C ARG A 34 -9.28 18.90 11.58
N THR A 35 -9.12 17.89 12.43
CA THR A 35 -8.61 18.04 13.80
C THR A 35 -7.09 18.22 13.80
N ILE A 36 -6.36 17.44 12.99
CA ILE A 36 -4.90 17.46 12.90
C ILE A 36 -4.39 18.53 11.91
N ALA A 37 -5.18 18.93 10.91
CA ALA A 37 -4.79 19.98 9.96
C ALA A 37 -4.59 21.36 10.61
N LYS A 38 -5.10 21.55 11.85
CA LYS A 38 -4.77 22.73 12.67
C LYS A 38 -3.32 22.63 13.15
N ARG A 39 -2.67 23.79 13.30
CA ARG A 39 -1.26 23.89 13.70
C ARG A 39 -0.97 23.02 14.96
N PRO A 40 0.19 22.33 15.03
CA PRO A 40 0.59 21.59 16.23
C PRO A 40 0.65 22.52 17.45
N ASP A 41 -0.18 22.22 18.44
CA ASP A 41 -0.27 22.92 19.72
C ASP A 41 0.48 22.18 20.85
N SER A 42 0.70 20.87 20.67
CA SER A 42 1.41 19.99 21.58
C SER A 42 2.15 18.88 20.83
N THR A 43 3.09 18.19 21.48
CA THR A 43 3.78 17.04 20.88
C THR A 43 2.85 15.85 20.64
N THR A 44 1.71 15.76 21.33
CA THR A 44 0.64 14.78 21.07
C THR A 44 0.16 14.83 19.62
N TRP A 45 0.17 16.02 19.01
CA TRP A 45 -0.19 16.19 17.60
C TRP A 45 0.65 15.31 16.67
N ILE A 46 1.95 15.12 16.95
CA ILE A 46 2.84 14.28 16.15
C ILE A 46 2.40 12.82 16.24
N TRP A 47 2.02 12.35 17.43
CA TRP A 47 1.58 10.97 17.61
C TRP A 47 0.24 10.71 16.91
N ASN A 48 -0.71 11.64 17.05
CA ASN A 48 -2.00 11.55 16.36
C ASN A 48 -1.84 11.57 14.84
N LEU A 49 -0.90 12.38 14.31
CA LEU A 49 -0.58 12.39 12.88
C LEU A 49 -0.22 10.99 12.34
N HIS A 50 0.56 10.21 13.09
CA HIS A 50 0.97 8.87 12.68
C HIS A 50 -0.11 7.82 12.93
N ALA A 51 -0.79 7.90 14.09
CA ALA A 51 -1.85 6.97 14.47
C ALA A 51 -3.02 7.01 13.47
N ASP A 52 -3.37 8.21 13.00
CA ASP A 52 -4.56 8.42 12.18
C ASP A 52 -4.23 8.33 10.67
N ALA A 53 -2.97 8.16 10.27
CA ALA A 53 -2.55 8.23 8.87
C ALA A 53 -3.24 7.21 7.95
N HIS A 54 -3.54 6.02 8.47
CA HIS A 54 -4.21 4.94 7.73
C HIS A 54 -5.64 4.65 8.23
N ASP A 55 -6.17 5.48 9.13
CA ASP A 55 -7.55 5.39 9.60
C ASP A 55 -8.49 6.11 8.61
N PHE A 56 -8.67 5.53 7.42
CA PHE A 56 -9.39 6.20 6.33
C PHE A 56 -10.86 6.54 6.66
N ASP A 57 -11.49 5.77 7.56
CA ASP A 57 -12.85 6.01 8.02
C ASP A 57 -12.97 7.30 8.86
N SER A 58 -11.89 7.74 9.51
CA SER A 58 -11.89 9.02 10.24
C SER A 58 -11.57 10.24 9.36
N HIS A 59 -11.09 10.03 8.13
CA HIS A 59 -10.76 11.12 7.19
C HIS A 59 -12.02 11.66 6.49
N THR A 60 -12.94 10.77 6.14
CA THR A 60 -14.13 11.06 5.32
C THR A 60 -15.23 10.04 5.60
N SER A 61 -16.50 10.42 5.40
CA SER A 61 -17.62 9.47 5.45
C SER A 61 -17.98 8.89 4.08
N ASP A 62 -17.24 9.27 3.03
CA ASP A 62 -17.45 8.78 1.66
C ASP A 62 -16.82 7.40 1.45
N LEU A 63 -17.65 6.37 1.36
CA LEU A 63 -17.23 4.99 1.13
C LEU A 63 -16.52 4.80 -0.22
N GLU A 64 -16.83 5.62 -1.23
CA GLU A 64 -16.14 5.56 -2.51
C GLU A 64 -14.69 6.06 -2.37
N GLU A 65 -14.49 7.19 -1.69
CA GLU A 65 -13.14 7.70 -1.40
C GLU A 65 -12.34 6.73 -0.53
N ILE A 66 -12.95 6.16 0.52
CA ILE A 66 -12.31 5.14 1.37
C ILE A 66 -11.90 3.92 0.54
N SER A 67 -12.79 3.42 -0.31
CA SER A 67 -12.51 2.27 -1.17
C SER A 67 -11.36 2.56 -2.17
N ARG A 68 -11.31 3.77 -2.74
CA ARG A 68 -10.22 4.22 -3.62
C ARG A 68 -8.88 4.28 -2.88
N LYS A 69 -8.85 4.77 -1.64
CA LYS A 69 -7.65 4.79 -0.78
C LYS A 69 -7.16 3.39 -0.46
N ILE A 70 -8.06 2.48 -0.04
CA ILE A 70 -7.72 1.08 0.27
C ILE A 70 -7.16 0.37 -0.98
N PHE A 71 -7.86 0.50 -2.12
CA PHE A 71 -7.41 -0.10 -3.38
C PHE A 71 -6.02 0.38 -3.78
N SER A 72 -5.75 1.69 -3.65
CA SER A 72 -4.44 2.27 -3.94
C SER A 72 -3.36 1.82 -2.94
N ALA A 73 -3.68 1.77 -1.65
CA ALA A 73 -2.77 1.32 -0.60
C ALA A 73 -2.34 -0.14 -0.81
N HIS A 74 -3.22 -1.00 -1.32
CA HIS A 74 -2.85 -2.37 -1.68
C HIS A 74 -1.77 -2.42 -2.76
N PHE A 75 -1.81 -1.57 -3.78
CA PHE A 75 -0.73 -1.49 -4.76
C PHE A 75 0.58 -0.97 -4.14
N GLY A 76 0.49 -0.01 -3.22
CA GLY A 76 1.63 0.41 -2.42
C GLY A 76 2.27 -0.77 -1.67
N GLN A 77 1.47 -1.56 -0.97
CA GLN A 77 1.94 -2.74 -0.24
C GLN A 77 2.53 -3.80 -1.17
N LEU A 78 1.86 -4.12 -2.29
CA LEU A 78 2.37 -5.06 -3.28
C LEU A 78 3.70 -4.60 -3.87
N SER A 79 3.88 -3.30 -4.12
CA SER A 79 5.14 -2.76 -4.63
C SER A 79 6.31 -2.98 -3.66
N ILE A 80 6.07 -2.80 -2.35
CA ILE A 80 7.07 -3.06 -1.30
C ILE A 80 7.37 -4.56 -1.21
N ILE A 81 6.35 -5.42 -1.32
CA ILE A 81 6.55 -6.88 -1.36
C ILE A 81 7.42 -7.28 -2.56
N PHE A 82 7.15 -6.75 -3.74
CA PHE A 82 7.95 -7.03 -4.93
C PHE A 82 9.36 -6.49 -4.82
N LEU A 83 9.56 -5.30 -4.23
CA LEU A 83 10.87 -4.75 -3.95
C LEU A 83 11.65 -5.66 -2.98
N TRP A 84 11.00 -6.11 -1.91
CA TRP A 84 11.58 -7.03 -0.94
C TRP A 84 11.98 -8.36 -1.60
N LEU A 85 11.06 -8.99 -2.35
CA LEU A 85 11.35 -10.20 -3.11
C LEU A 85 12.51 -10.00 -4.08
N SER A 86 12.50 -8.89 -4.84
CA SER A 86 13.60 -8.54 -5.73
C SER A 86 14.93 -8.43 -4.97
N GLY A 87 14.93 -7.84 -3.78
CA GLY A 87 16.09 -7.80 -2.90
C GLY A 87 16.58 -9.21 -2.52
N MET A 88 15.67 -10.11 -2.16
CA MET A 88 16.01 -11.50 -1.83
C MET A 88 16.68 -12.23 -3.02
N TYR A 89 16.10 -12.11 -4.21
CA TYR A 89 16.69 -12.69 -5.43
C TYR A 89 18.03 -12.07 -5.79
N PHE A 90 18.14 -10.75 -5.67
CA PHE A 90 19.37 -10.04 -6.00
C PHE A 90 20.52 -10.44 -5.07
N HIS A 91 20.25 -10.53 -3.76
CA HIS A 91 21.22 -11.04 -2.78
C HIS A 91 21.62 -12.49 -3.09
N GLY A 92 20.64 -13.35 -3.37
CA GLY A 92 20.87 -14.71 -3.84
C GLY A 92 21.79 -14.79 -5.08
N ALA A 93 21.60 -13.90 -6.06
CA ALA A 93 22.38 -13.92 -7.29
C ALA A 93 23.78 -13.30 -7.16
N ARG A 94 24.02 -12.40 -6.20
CA ARG A 94 25.25 -11.59 -6.14
C ARG A 94 26.15 -11.88 -4.95
N PHE A 95 25.58 -12.23 -3.80
CA PHE A 95 26.30 -12.28 -2.53
C PHE A 95 26.10 -13.60 -1.78
N SER A 96 25.51 -14.61 -2.44
CA SER A 96 25.25 -15.90 -1.82
C SER A 96 26.28 -16.97 -2.19
N ASN A 97 26.26 -18.07 -1.43
CA ASN A 97 26.93 -19.31 -1.79
C ASN A 97 26.01 -20.31 -2.51
N TYR A 98 24.96 -19.84 -3.22
CA TYR A 98 23.91 -20.68 -3.77
C TYR A 98 24.41 -21.82 -4.66
N GLU A 99 25.34 -21.57 -5.59
CA GLU A 99 25.89 -22.62 -6.45
C GLU A 99 26.70 -23.67 -5.67
N ALA A 100 27.50 -23.22 -4.68
CA ALA A 100 28.24 -24.13 -3.82
C ALA A 100 27.27 -24.96 -2.96
N TRP A 101 26.28 -24.33 -2.33
CA TRP A 101 25.23 -25.02 -1.59
C TRP A 101 24.47 -26.02 -2.46
N LEU A 102 24.16 -25.68 -3.71
CA LEU A 102 23.48 -26.57 -4.65
C LEU A 102 24.32 -27.82 -4.98
N SER A 103 25.66 -27.69 -4.97
CA SER A 103 26.57 -28.80 -5.24
C SER A 103 26.75 -29.79 -4.07
N ASP A 104 26.56 -29.35 -2.81
CA ASP A 104 26.61 -30.19 -1.61
C ASP A 104 25.67 -29.65 -0.50
N PRO A 105 24.35 -29.84 -0.65
CA PRO A 105 23.36 -29.24 0.24
C PRO A 105 23.35 -29.87 1.64
N THR A 106 23.99 -31.04 1.82
CA THR A 106 24.03 -31.75 3.11
C THR A 106 25.13 -31.25 4.04
N HIS A 107 26.21 -30.67 3.50
CA HIS A 107 27.34 -30.20 4.31
C HIS A 107 27.57 -28.69 4.21
N ILE A 108 27.19 -28.06 3.10
CA ILE A 108 27.29 -26.61 2.93
C ILE A 108 26.03 -25.96 3.50
N ARG A 109 26.18 -24.92 4.32
CA ARG A 109 25.04 -24.16 4.88
C ARG A 109 24.68 -22.98 3.95
N PRO A 110 23.40 -22.67 3.75
CA PRO A 110 23.00 -21.48 2.99
C PRO A 110 23.50 -20.17 3.61
N SER A 111 23.92 -19.23 2.77
CA SER A 111 24.32 -17.85 3.12
C SER A 111 24.00 -16.90 1.96
N ALA A 112 23.49 -15.70 2.25
CA ALA A 112 23.18 -14.62 1.29
C ALA A 112 23.29 -13.22 1.93
#